data_AF-A0A3D2NPM6-F1
#
_entry.id   AF-A0A3D2NPM6-F1
#
_cell.length_a   1.000
_cell.length_b   1.000
_cell.length_c   1.000
_cell.angle_alpha   90.00
_cell.angle_beta   90.00
_cell.angle_gamma   90.00
#
_symmetry.space_group_name_H-M   'P 1'
#
loop_
_entity.id
_entity.type
_entity.pdbx_description
1 polymer ?
#
loop_
_entity_poly.entity_id
_entity_poly.type
_entity_poly.pdbx_seq_one_letter_code
_entity_poly.pdbx_strand_id
1 'polypeptide(L)'
;MTPFNEAQFASRIESHVKRCRPGDWEHCQRVVKWVKELGEGREDLPLLIVAGYVHDLGWRDTVKDKLTIDELLKLESKANANTTPNVKGLLTELKYSSEDIQTVLRLVHTAYEHESTQDDEAIIVDADNLSKLTIDHLREKYKQENWEKTVNHWESELSSRIQTEKGKQFWPKLLEELKTKIRSS
;
A
#
# COMPACT_ATOMS: atom_id res chain seq x y z
N MET A 1 19.86 5.97 19.17
CA MET A 1 19.26 5.71 17.85
C MET A 1 18.87 7.06 17.27
N THR A 2 19.29 7.41 16.05
CA THR A 2 18.85 8.67 15.44
C THR A 2 17.34 8.56 15.18
N PRO A 3 16.53 9.55 15.56
CA PRO A 3 15.09 9.51 15.31
C PRO A 3 14.83 9.36 13.81
N PHE A 4 13.88 8.49 13.45
CA PHE A 4 13.47 8.30 12.06
C PHE A 4 12.94 9.62 11.49
N ASN A 5 13.52 10.05 10.37
CA ASN A 5 13.10 11.26 9.66
C ASN A 5 12.32 10.87 8.40
N GLU A 6 11.00 10.86 8.51
CA GLU A 6 10.11 10.48 7.43
C GLU A 6 10.25 11.37 6.20
N ALA A 7 10.37 12.69 6.37
CA ALA A 7 10.49 13.61 5.23
C ALA A 7 11.77 13.34 4.43
N GLN A 8 12.88 13.10 5.13
CA GLN A 8 14.13 12.69 4.50
C GLN A 8 13.99 11.33 3.81
N PHE A 9 13.37 10.35 4.47
CA PHE A 9 13.14 9.03 3.87
C PHE A 9 12.29 9.13 2.59
N ALA A 10 11.12 9.78 2.68
CA ALA A 10 10.19 10.02 1.58
C ALA A 10 10.90 10.67 0.38
N SER A 11 11.68 11.73 0.61
CA SER A 11 12.42 12.41 -0.47
C SER A 11 13.44 11.52 -1.18
N ARG A 12 14.08 10.57 -0.45
CA ARG A 12 15.07 9.65 -1.03
C ARG A 12 14.44 8.57 -1.89
N ILE A 13 13.20 8.16 -1.58
CA ILE A 13 12.55 7.03 -2.24
C ILE A 13 11.53 7.42 -3.31
N GLU A 14 11.07 8.67 -3.33
CA GLU A 14 10.03 9.14 -4.25
C GLU A 14 10.34 8.79 -5.71
N SER A 15 11.59 8.98 -6.14
CA SER A 15 12.03 8.67 -7.51
C SER A 15 11.98 7.17 -7.84
N HIS A 16 12.09 6.30 -6.84
CA HIS A 16 11.94 4.85 -7.01
C HIS A 16 10.46 4.46 -7.12
N VAL A 17 9.60 5.04 -6.28
CA VAL A 17 8.16 4.75 -6.30
C VAL A 17 7.50 5.30 -7.56
N LYS A 18 7.90 6.48 -8.04
CA LYS A 18 7.41 7.06 -9.31
C LYS A 18 7.74 6.24 -10.56
N ARG A 19 8.64 5.26 -10.45
CA ARG A 19 8.91 4.28 -11.53
C ARG A 19 8.00 3.06 -11.47
N CYS A 20 7.14 2.95 -10.46
CA CYS A 20 6.13 1.91 -10.36
C CYS A 20 4.91 2.31 -11.22
N ARG A 21 3.69 1.92 -10.83
CA ARG A 21 2.49 2.27 -11.58
C ARG A 21 2.17 3.77 -11.42
N PRO A 22 1.41 4.36 -12.36
CA PRO A 22 0.81 5.68 -12.16
C PRO A 22 0.08 5.74 -10.82
N GLY A 23 0.34 6.77 -10.01
CA GLY A 23 -0.31 6.95 -8.72
C GLY A 23 0.28 6.16 -7.54
N ASP A 24 1.30 5.32 -7.74
CA ASP A 24 1.86 4.54 -6.62
C ASP A 24 2.49 5.44 -5.55
N TRP A 25 3.00 6.62 -5.90
CA TRP A 25 3.53 7.56 -4.92
C TRP A 25 2.42 8.11 -4.00
N GLU A 26 1.34 8.61 -4.59
CA GLU A 26 0.18 9.12 -3.90
C GLU A 26 -0.50 8.02 -3.07
N HIS A 27 -0.54 6.80 -3.60
CA HIS A 27 -0.99 5.60 -2.89
C HIS A 27 -0.15 5.32 -1.65
N CYS A 28 1.18 5.23 -1.78
CA CYS A 28 2.08 5.03 -0.64
C CYS A 28 1.90 6.10 0.43
N GLN A 29 1.69 7.36 0.06
CA GLN A 29 1.40 8.43 1.03
C GLN A 29 0.08 8.21 1.78
N ARG A 30 -0.97 7.76 1.09
CA ARG A 30 -2.25 7.39 1.73
C ARG A 30 -2.10 6.17 2.64
N VAL A 31 -1.32 5.16 2.24
CA VAL A 31 -0.99 4.01 3.09
C VAL A 31 -0.29 4.47 4.36
N VAL A 32 0.76 5.30 4.24
CA VAL A 32 1.50 5.83 5.39
C VAL A 32 0.61 6.66 6.33
N LYS A 33 -0.33 7.43 5.78
CA LYS A 33 -1.34 8.13 6.61
C LYS A 33 -2.14 7.13 7.45
N TRP A 34 -2.62 6.04 6.86
CA TRP A 34 -3.36 5.00 7.60
C TRP A 34 -2.48 4.23 8.58
N VAL A 35 -1.24 3.92 8.21
CA VAL A 35 -0.26 3.29 9.12
C VAL A 35 -0.11 4.11 10.41
N LYS A 36 0.01 5.45 10.30
CA LYS A 36 0.11 6.33 11.47
C LYS A 36 -1.17 6.37 12.29
N GLU A 37 -2.32 6.41 11.63
CA GLU A 37 -3.64 6.45 12.29
C GLU A 37 -3.94 5.15 13.06
N LEU A 38 -3.60 4.00 12.47
CA LEU A 38 -3.84 2.67 13.03
C LEU A 38 -2.77 2.26 14.04
N GLY A 39 -1.51 2.66 13.82
CA GLY A 39 -0.34 2.30 14.63
C GLY A 39 0.14 3.38 15.60
N GLU A 40 -0.70 4.36 15.94
CA GLU A 40 -0.34 5.44 16.86
C GLU A 40 0.19 4.89 18.21
N GLY A 41 1.32 5.43 18.67
CA GLY A 41 1.94 5.06 19.94
C GLY A 41 2.81 3.79 19.91
N ARG A 42 2.93 3.11 18.78
CA ARG A 42 3.78 1.91 18.66
C ARG A 42 5.27 2.27 18.54
N GLU A 43 6.11 1.43 19.12
CA GLU A 43 7.58 1.56 19.02
C GLU A 43 8.10 1.24 17.61
N ASP A 44 7.49 0.26 16.93
CA ASP A 44 7.85 -0.19 15.57
C ASP A 44 7.24 0.66 14.45
N LEU A 45 6.49 1.72 14.79
CA LEU A 45 5.84 2.60 13.82
C LEU A 45 6.79 3.13 12.73
N PRO A 46 8.07 3.49 13.00
CA PRO A 46 9.00 3.86 11.94
C PRO A 46 9.18 2.80 10.85
N LEU A 47 9.27 1.51 11.22
CA LEU A 47 9.43 0.42 10.24
C LEU A 47 8.13 0.16 9.48
N LEU A 48 6.97 0.31 10.13
CA LEU A 48 5.67 0.27 9.45
C LEU A 48 5.54 1.40 8.42
N ILE A 49 6.00 2.61 8.74
CA ILE A 49 6.00 3.74 7.80
C ILE A 49 6.92 3.43 6.61
N VAL A 50 8.12 2.90 6.87
CA VAL A 50 9.04 2.44 5.81
C VAL A 50 8.36 1.40 4.92
N ALA A 51 7.71 0.39 5.50
CA ALA A 51 6.97 -0.63 4.76
C ALA A 51 5.85 -0.02 3.89
N GLY A 52 5.03 0.87 4.44
CA GLY A 52 3.96 1.56 3.71
C GLY A 52 4.47 2.32 2.48
N TYR A 53 5.66 2.91 2.58
CA TYR A 53 6.29 3.61 1.48
C TYR A 53 6.89 2.72 0.38
N VAL A 54 7.30 1.49 0.72
CA VAL A 54 8.05 0.62 -0.21
C VAL A 54 7.27 -0.62 -0.66
N HIS A 55 6.06 -0.85 -0.13
CA HIS A 55 5.30 -2.08 -0.39
C HIS A 55 5.02 -2.32 -1.88
N ASP A 56 4.81 -1.25 -2.66
CA ASP A 56 4.50 -1.33 -4.09
C ASP A 56 5.76 -1.37 -5.00
N LEU A 57 6.98 -1.41 -4.45
CA LEU A 57 8.22 -1.40 -5.27
C LEU A 57 8.37 -2.62 -6.19
N GLY A 58 7.61 -3.70 -5.97
CA GLY A 58 7.51 -4.81 -6.92
C GLY A 58 7.02 -4.38 -8.31
N TRP A 59 6.24 -3.30 -8.38
CA TRP A 59 5.68 -2.77 -9.63
C TRP A 59 6.65 -1.92 -10.46
N ARG A 60 7.86 -1.68 -9.96
CA ARG A 60 8.89 -0.87 -10.65
C ARG A 60 9.10 -1.34 -12.09
N ASP A 61 8.99 -0.40 -13.02
CA ASP A 61 9.15 -0.56 -14.46
C ASP A 61 8.26 -1.66 -15.09
N THR A 62 7.19 -2.09 -14.40
CA THR A 62 6.30 -3.17 -14.86
C THR A 62 5.19 -2.66 -15.78
N VAL A 63 4.66 -1.47 -15.49
CA VAL A 63 3.54 -0.85 -16.22
C VAL A 63 3.74 0.66 -16.29
N LYS A 64 3.37 1.29 -17.41
CA LYS A 64 3.46 2.75 -17.60
C LYS A 64 2.10 3.46 -17.64
N ASP A 65 1.02 2.74 -17.92
CA ASP A 65 -0.33 3.28 -18.10
C ASP A 65 -1.30 2.76 -17.03
N LYS A 66 -2.48 3.38 -16.95
CA LYS A 66 -3.56 2.91 -16.07
C LYS A 66 -4.05 1.53 -16.49
N LEU A 67 -4.39 0.73 -15.50
CA LEU A 67 -4.80 -0.66 -15.70
C LEU A 67 -6.32 -0.82 -15.52
N THR A 68 -6.86 -1.86 -16.14
CA THR A 68 -8.09 -2.50 -15.66
C THR A 68 -7.74 -3.45 -14.51
N ILE A 69 -8.73 -3.83 -13.69
CA ILE A 69 -8.54 -4.80 -12.62
C ILE A 69 -8.04 -6.15 -13.16
N ASP A 70 -8.52 -6.58 -14.34
CA ASP A 70 -8.10 -7.85 -14.95
C ASP A 70 -6.63 -7.83 -15.39
N GLU A 71 -6.15 -6.69 -15.91
CA GLU A 71 -4.73 -6.50 -16.24
C GLU A 71 -3.86 -6.48 -14.98
N LEU A 72 -4.34 -5.84 -13.91
CA LEU A 72 -3.64 -5.80 -12.62
C LEU A 72 -3.45 -7.22 -12.07
N LEU A 73 -4.52 -8.00 -11.98
CA LEU A 73 -4.49 -9.37 -11.43
C LEU A 73 -3.56 -10.30 -12.22
N LYS A 74 -3.44 -10.11 -13.56
CA LYS A 74 -2.51 -10.88 -14.39
C LYS A 74 -1.04 -10.55 -14.13
N LEU A 75 -0.75 -9.33 -13.70
CA LEU A 75 0.62 -8.83 -13.51
C LEU A 75 1.10 -8.93 -12.06
N GLU A 76 0.19 -9.19 -11.12
CA GLU A 76 0.48 -9.23 -9.68
C GLU A 76 1.58 -10.23 -9.32
N SER A 77 1.55 -11.45 -9.87
CA SER A 77 2.59 -12.45 -9.63
C SER A 77 3.99 -11.98 -10.05
N LYS A 78 4.08 -11.25 -11.16
CA LYS A 78 5.33 -10.65 -11.63
C LYS A 78 5.79 -9.52 -10.70
N ALA A 79 4.86 -8.67 -10.24
CA ALA A 79 5.17 -7.61 -9.29
C ALA A 79 5.69 -8.21 -7.96
N ASN A 80 5.02 -9.23 -7.43
CA ASN A 80 5.39 -9.90 -6.18
C ASN A 80 6.80 -10.53 -6.27
N ALA A 81 7.14 -11.13 -7.41
CA ALA A 81 8.49 -11.67 -7.65
C ALA A 81 9.59 -10.60 -7.63
N ASN A 82 9.25 -9.35 -7.98
CA ASN A 82 10.19 -8.22 -7.98
C ASN A 82 10.29 -7.51 -6.62
N THR A 83 9.34 -7.75 -5.70
CA THR A 83 9.24 -7.02 -4.42
C THR A 83 10.50 -7.17 -3.58
N THR A 84 10.91 -8.40 -3.26
CA THR A 84 12.08 -8.65 -2.41
C THR A 84 13.37 -8.02 -2.94
N PRO A 85 13.79 -8.25 -4.22
CA PRO A 85 15.03 -7.65 -4.72
C PRO A 85 14.97 -6.12 -4.75
N ASN A 86 13.82 -5.51 -5.09
CA ASN A 86 13.70 -4.06 -5.16
C ASN A 86 13.72 -3.40 -3.76
N VAL A 87 12.95 -3.93 -2.81
CA VAL A 87 12.91 -3.41 -1.43
C VAL A 87 14.27 -3.61 -0.75
N LYS A 88 14.85 -4.82 -0.82
CA LYS A 88 16.16 -5.10 -0.22
C LYS A 88 17.26 -4.23 -0.82
N GLY A 89 17.27 -4.07 -2.14
CA GLY A 89 18.25 -3.24 -2.84
C GLY A 89 18.21 -1.79 -2.37
N LEU A 90 17.00 -1.20 -2.36
CA LEU A 90 16.80 0.18 -1.90
C LEU A 90 17.23 0.36 -0.43
N LEU A 91 16.72 -0.46 0.48
CA LEU A 91 17.00 -0.28 1.90
C LEU A 91 18.49 -0.51 2.25
N THR A 92 19.18 -1.39 1.52
CA THR A 92 20.64 -1.56 1.63
C THR A 92 21.39 -0.29 1.21
N GLU A 93 20.97 0.35 0.10
CA GLU A 93 21.53 1.64 -0.34
C GLU A 93 21.30 2.74 0.72
N LEU A 94 20.12 2.73 1.34
CA LEU A 94 19.77 3.66 2.42
C LEU A 94 20.44 3.34 3.77
N LYS A 95 21.26 2.28 3.85
CA LYS A 95 22.01 1.83 5.03
C LYS A 95 21.15 1.33 6.20
N TYR A 96 19.98 0.75 5.92
CA TYR A 96 19.21 0.01 6.92
C TYR A 96 19.96 -1.24 7.36
N SER A 97 19.74 -1.67 8.61
CA SER A 97 20.32 -2.91 9.11
C SER A 97 19.68 -4.13 8.43
N SER A 98 20.38 -5.27 8.44
CA SER A 98 19.81 -6.52 7.92
C SER A 98 18.52 -6.91 8.64
N GLU A 99 18.43 -6.65 9.95
CA GLU A 99 17.25 -6.92 10.77
C GLU A 99 16.06 -6.04 10.36
N ASP A 100 16.27 -4.72 10.23
CA ASP A 100 15.23 -3.81 9.76
C ASP A 100 14.73 -4.19 8.36
N ILE A 101 15.64 -4.58 7.47
CA ILE A 101 15.30 -5.04 6.13
C ILE A 101 14.41 -6.29 6.17
N GLN A 102 14.73 -7.27 7.04
CA GLN A 102 13.90 -8.46 7.19
C GLN A 102 12.52 -8.10 7.75
N THR A 103 12.45 -7.22 8.74
CA THR A 103 11.18 -6.74 9.31
C THR A 103 10.32 -6.05 8.27
N VAL A 104 10.89 -5.11 7.50
CA VAL A 104 10.17 -4.41 6.43
C VAL A 104 9.71 -5.40 5.35
N LEU A 105 10.57 -6.33 4.93
CA LEU A 105 10.19 -7.35 3.95
C LEU A 105 9.02 -8.19 4.45
N ARG A 106 9.05 -8.68 5.70
CA ARG A 106 7.92 -9.41 6.29
C ARG A 106 6.62 -8.60 6.20
N LEU A 107 6.63 -7.34 6.65
CA LEU A 107 5.44 -6.47 6.61
C LEU A 107 4.93 -6.24 5.17
N VAL A 108 5.84 -6.02 4.22
CA VAL A 108 5.49 -5.88 2.80
C VAL A 108 4.93 -7.19 2.25
N HIS A 109 5.49 -8.34 2.64
CA HIS A 109 5.01 -9.65 2.23
C HIS A 109 3.59 -9.90 2.72
N THR A 110 3.34 -9.65 4.00
CA THR A 110 2.00 -9.73 4.60
C THR A 110 0.99 -8.82 3.88
N ALA A 111 1.38 -7.59 3.51
CA ALA A 111 0.46 -6.66 2.86
C ALA A 111 -0.10 -7.20 1.53
N TYR A 112 0.72 -7.88 0.71
CA TYR A 112 0.24 -8.46 -0.55
C TYR A 112 -0.35 -9.87 -0.39
N GLU A 113 0.06 -10.65 0.61
CA GLU A 113 -0.53 -11.97 0.90
C GLU A 113 -1.91 -11.82 1.56
N HIS A 114 -2.14 -10.68 2.20
CA HIS A 114 -3.35 -10.36 2.94
C HIS A 114 -3.60 -11.28 4.14
N GLU A 115 -2.54 -11.94 4.61
CA GLU A 115 -2.54 -12.85 5.74
C GLU A 115 -1.69 -12.25 6.86
N SER A 116 -2.37 -11.75 7.90
CA SER A 116 -1.70 -11.29 9.12
C SER A 116 -1.98 -12.22 10.30
N THR A 117 -0.92 -12.47 11.06
CA THR A 117 -0.90 -13.25 12.31
C THR A 117 -0.53 -12.40 13.52
N GLN A 118 -0.03 -11.18 13.28
CA GLN A 118 0.43 -10.22 14.28
C GLN A 118 -0.25 -8.85 14.11
N ASP A 119 -0.21 -8.04 15.17
CA ASP A 119 -0.87 -6.72 15.17
C ASP A 119 -0.24 -5.72 14.19
N ASP A 120 1.08 -5.74 14.00
CA ASP A 120 1.79 -4.88 13.04
C ASP A 120 1.46 -5.23 11.58
N GLU A 121 1.38 -6.53 11.31
CA GLU A 121 0.93 -7.11 10.05
C GLU A 121 -0.51 -6.67 9.73
N ALA A 122 -1.41 -6.74 10.72
CA ALA A 122 -2.79 -6.27 10.55
C ALA A 122 -2.86 -4.77 10.22
N ILE A 123 -2.00 -3.95 10.83
CA ILE A 123 -1.94 -2.50 10.55
C ILE A 123 -1.58 -2.22 9.11
N ILE A 124 -0.53 -2.87 8.56
CA ILE A 124 -0.10 -2.59 7.19
C ILE A 124 -1.09 -3.14 6.16
N VAL A 125 -1.70 -4.30 6.43
CA VAL A 125 -2.77 -4.87 5.58
C VAL A 125 -3.99 -3.95 5.55
N ASP A 126 -4.47 -3.51 6.71
CA ASP A 126 -5.59 -2.58 6.79
C ASP A 126 -5.27 -1.24 6.13
N ALA A 127 -4.06 -0.71 6.37
CA ALA A 127 -3.65 0.56 5.81
C ALA A 127 -3.60 0.55 4.27
N ASP A 128 -3.05 -0.52 3.67
CA ASP A 128 -3.08 -0.69 2.22
C ASP A 128 -4.52 -0.76 1.69
N ASN A 129 -5.38 -1.54 2.33
CA ASN A 129 -6.76 -1.72 1.88
C ASN A 129 -7.63 -0.46 2.04
N LEU A 130 -7.52 0.26 3.16
CA LEU A 130 -8.27 1.50 3.40
C LEU A 130 -7.79 2.63 2.47
N SER A 131 -6.52 2.65 2.10
CA SER A 131 -5.96 3.69 1.21
C SER A 131 -6.54 3.65 -0.22
N LYS A 132 -7.10 2.50 -0.63
CA LYS A 132 -7.75 2.28 -1.93
C LYS A 132 -9.15 2.93 -1.99
N LEU A 133 -9.79 3.15 -0.85
CA LEU A 133 -11.18 3.62 -0.75
C LEU A 133 -11.34 5.14 -0.97
N THR A 134 -10.76 5.66 -2.05
CA THR A 134 -10.89 7.07 -2.45
C THR A 134 -11.02 7.19 -3.97
N ILE A 135 -11.73 8.22 -4.44
CA ILE A 135 -11.90 8.45 -5.88
C ILE A 135 -10.58 8.79 -6.56
N ASP A 136 -9.65 9.41 -5.83
CA ASP A 136 -8.35 9.79 -6.36
C ASP A 136 -7.50 8.55 -6.66
N HIS A 137 -7.52 7.53 -5.80
CA HIS A 137 -6.88 6.24 -6.09
C HIS A 137 -7.41 5.64 -7.41
N LEU A 138 -8.73 5.66 -7.63
CA LEU A 138 -9.32 5.18 -8.89
C LEU A 138 -8.86 6.00 -10.10
N ARG A 139 -8.88 7.32 -9.98
CA ARG A 139 -8.42 8.24 -11.03
C ARG A 139 -6.96 8.05 -11.37
N GLU A 140 -6.13 7.77 -10.38
CA GLU A 140 -4.70 7.59 -10.56
C GLU A 140 -4.37 6.26 -11.23
N LYS A 141 -4.95 5.15 -10.75
CA LYS A 141 -4.52 3.79 -11.12
C LYS A 141 -5.35 3.12 -12.21
N TYR A 142 -6.63 3.48 -12.35
CA TYR A 142 -7.58 2.71 -13.16
C TYR A 142 -8.24 3.52 -14.27
N LYS A 143 -8.55 2.83 -15.37
CA LYS A 143 -9.40 3.38 -16.45
C LYS A 143 -10.83 3.59 -15.92
N GLN A 144 -11.46 4.71 -16.29
CA GLN A 144 -12.74 5.15 -15.70
C GLN A 144 -13.86 4.14 -15.91
N GLU A 145 -13.92 3.55 -17.11
CA GLU A 145 -14.87 2.49 -17.47
C GLU A 145 -14.76 1.23 -16.59
N ASN A 146 -13.72 1.12 -15.78
CA ASN A 146 -13.48 -0.03 -14.89
C ASN A 146 -13.69 0.27 -13.41
N TRP A 147 -13.97 1.52 -13.03
CA TRP A 147 -14.07 1.92 -11.62
C TRP A 147 -15.12 1.13 -10.84
N GLU A 148 -16.33 0.96 -11.37
CA GLU A 148 -17.37 0.17 -10.71
C GLU A 148 -16.96 -1.30 -10.53
N LYS A 149 -16.37 -1.90 -11.57
CA LYS A 149 -15.87 -3.29 -11.51
C LYS A 149 -14.78 -3.44 -10.44
N THR A 150 -13.85 -2.50 -10.38
CA THR A 150 -12.78 -2.46 -9.39
C THR A 150 -13.33 -2.35 -7.97
N VAL A 151 -14.28 -1.45 -7.71
CA VAL A 151 -14.86 -1.28 -6.36
C VAL A 151 -15.70 -2.48 -5.95
N ASN A 152 -16.45 -3.08 -6.86
CA ASN A 152 -17.21 -4.30 -6.55
C ASN A 152 -16.28 -5.47 -6.19
N HIS A 153 -15.16 -5.60 -6.89
CA HIS A 153 -14.13 -6.58 -6.55
C HIS A 153 -13.51 -6.28 -5.18
N TRP A 154 -13.22 -5.00 -4.86
CA TRP A 154 -12.72 -4.66 -3.54
C TRP A 154 -13.71 -4.93 -2.41
N GLU A 155 -14.99 -4.67 -2.63
CA GLU A 155 -16.01 -4.98 -1.64
C GLU A 155 -16.08 -6.49 -1.33
N SER A 156 -15.97 -7.35 -2.36
CA SER A 156 -15.99 -8.80 -2.17
C SER A 156 -14.71 -9.33 -1.51
N GLU A 157 -13.55 -8.80 -1.90
CA GLU A 157 -12.25 -9.35 -1.50
C GLU A 157 -11.65 -8.68 -0.27
N LEU A 158 -11.73 -7.35 -0.15
CA LEU A 158 -10.98 -6.61 0.86
C LEU A 158 -11.71 -6.53 2.20
N SER A 159 -13.04 -6.67 2.21
CA SER A 159 -13.83 -6.59 3.45
C SER A 159 -13.42 -7.67 4.47
N SER A 160 -13.06 -8.87 4.02
CA SER A 160 -12.59 -9.97 4.86
C SER A 160 -11.13 -9.80 5.32
N ARG A 161 -10.37 -8.92 4.66
CA ARG A 161 -8.95 -8.66 4.96
C ARG A 161 -8.75 -7.61 6.04
N ILE A 162 -9.78 -6.84 6.38
CA ILE A 162 -9.71 -5.79 7.41
C ILE A 162 -9.76 -6.42 8.80
N GLN A 163 -8.68 -6.30 9.56
CA GLN A 163 -8.51 -7.00 10.84
C GLN A 163 -8.56 -6.09 12.06
N THR A 164 -8.02 -4.87 11.98
CA THR A 164 -7.97 -3.96 13.12
C THR A 164 -9.37 -3.43 13.46
N GLU A 165 -9.65 -3.21 14.74
CA GLU A 165 -10.95 -2.68 15.17
C GLU A 165 -11.22 -1.29 14.59
N LYS A 166 -10.19 -0.41 14.51
CA LYS A 166 -10.30 0.87 13.82
C LYS A 166 -10.59 0.69 12.33
N GLY A 167 -9.87 -0.21 11.65
CA GLY A 167 -10.09 -0.50 10.24
C GLY A 167 -11.53 -0.94 9.93
N LYS A 168 -12.07 -1.86 10.75
CA LYS A 168 -13.47 -2.33 10.63
C LYS A 168 -14.49 -1.19 10.77
N GLN A 169 -14.19 -0.19 11.60
CA GLN A 169 -15.05 0.99 11.76
C GLN A 169 -15.00 1.95 10.56
N PHE A 170 -13.85 2.09 9.91
CA PHE A 170 -13.66 3.00 8.78
C PHE A 170 -14.11 2.40 7.44
N TRP A 171 -13.86 1.10 7.22
CA TRP A 171 -14.16 0.41 5.98
C TRP A 171 -15.55 0.71 5.38
N PRO A 172 -16.68 0.48 6.09
CA PRO A 172 -18.00 0.68 5.51
C PRO A 172 -18.29 2.14 5.15
N LYS A 173 -17.76 3.10 5.93
CA LYS A 173 -17.95 4.54 5.70
C LYS A 173 -17.24 4.98 4.42
N LEU A 174 -15.97 4.62 4.30
CA LEU A 174 -15.14 5.00 3.14
C LEU A 174 -15.65 4.33 1.86
N LEU A 175 -16.12 3.08 1.94
CA LEU A 175 -16.68 2.37 0.80
C LEU A 175 -17.95 3.07 0.27
N GLU A 176 -18.86 3.48 1.16
CA GLU A 176 -20.08 4.18 0.75
C GLU A 176 -19.78 5.58 0.18
N GLU A 177 -18.83 6.31 0.78
CA GLU A 177 -18.35 7.59 0.25
C GLU A 177 -17.78 7.43 -1.16
N LEU A 178 -16.96 6.39 -1.40
CA LEU A 178 -16.40 6.11 -2.71
C LEU A 178 -17.49 5.80 -3.74
N LYS A 179 -18.43 4.90 -3.40
CA LYS A 179 -19.57 4.55 -4.27
C LYS A 179 -20.41 5.77 -4.64
N THR A 180 -20.66 6.66 -3.67
CA THR A 180 -21.37 7.92 -3.91
C THR A 180 -20.63 8.82 -4.88
N LYS A 181 -19.30 8.95 -4.75
CA LYS A 181 -18.47 9.75 -5.67
C LYS A 181 -18.41 9.19 -7.09
N ILE A 182 -18.45 7.86 -7.25
CA ILE A 182 -18.49 7.23 -8.57
C ILE A 182 -19.81 7.54 -9.28
N ARG A 183 -20.95 7.43 -8.56
CA ARG A 183 -22.28 7.72 -9.12
C ARG A 183 -22.49 9.19 -9.53
N SER A 184 -21.67 10.10 -8.99
CA SER A 184 -21.73 11.54 -9.29
C SER A 184 -20.67 12.03 -10.26
N SER A 185 -19.80 11.14 -10.75
CA SER A 185 -18.75 11.43 -11.76
C SER A 185 -19.23 11.10 -13.17
#